data_AF-A0A6J4MW66-F1
#
_entry.id   AF-A0A6J4MW66-F1
#
_cell.length_a   1.000
_cell.length_b   1.000
_cell.length_c   1.000
_cell.angle_alpha   90.00
_cell.angle_beta   90.00
_cell.angle_gamma   90.00
#
_symmetry.space_group_name_H-M   'P 1'
#
loop_
_entity.id
_entity.type
_entity.pdbx_description
1 polymer ?
#
loop_
_entity_poly.entity_id
_entity_poly.type
_entity_poly.pdbx_seq_one_letter_code
_entity_poly.pdbx_strand_id
1 'polypeptide(L)'
;MSDAVYGQITAIPTIAVPPTHDEERPPPSPSRDRRLVILATHWAHDEAGKPLRRQLWACPRGHATACRVRGMFTTIELLDDVS
;
A
#
# COMPACT_ATOMS: atom_id res chain seq x y z
N MET A 1 34.53 -47.23 6.49
CA MET A 1 34.34 -46.55 5.20
C MET A 1 33.01 -45.83 5.31
N SER A 2 33.05 -44.51 5.45
CA SER A 2 31.89 -43.67 5.80
C SER A 2 31.41 -42.95 4.55
N ASP A 3 30.24 -43.34 4.03
CA ASP A 3 29.62 -42.65 2.91
C ASP A 3 28.76 -41.50 3.45
N ALA A 4 29.23 -40.28 3.20
CA ALA A 4 28.49 -39.06 3.47
C ALA A 4 27.41 -38.87 2.39
N VAL A 5 26.15 -38.97 2.79
CA VAL A 5 25.00 -38.66 1.94
C VAL A 5 24.91 -37.14 1.81
N TYR A 6 25.32 -36.60 0.66
CA TYR A 6 25.09 -35.21 0.28
C TYR A 6 23.58 -34.99 0.06
N GLY A 7 22.92 -34.28 0.98
CA GLY A 7 21.57 -33.79 0.77
C GLY A 7 21.56 -32.73 -0.32
N GLN A 8 20.89 -33.00 -1.44
CA GLN A 8 20.57 -31.98 -2.45
C GLN A 8 19.58 -30.99 -1.84
N ILE A 9 20.01 -29.74 -1.66
CA ILE A 9 19.13 -28.63 -1.30
C ILE A 9 18.44 -28.17 -2.59
N THR A 10 17.21 -28.62 -2.80
CA THR A 10 16.37 -28.11 -3.89
C THR A 10 15.95 -26.68 -3.52
N ALA A 11 16.57 -25.68 -4.15
CA ALA A 11 16.14 -24.30 -4.03
C ALA A 11 14.70 -24.20 -4.55
N ILE A 12 13.74 -23.98 -3.66
CA ILE A 12 12.35 -23.73 -4.02
C ILE A 12 12.33 -22.38 -4.72
N PRO A 13 11.93 -22.29 -6.02
CA PRO A 13 11.74 -21.00 -6.64
C PRO A 13 10.65 -20.29 -5.86
N THR A 14 10.99 -19.18 -5.20
CA THR A 14 10.00 -18.24 -4.66
C THR A 14 9.18 -17.74 -5.84
N ILE A 15 8.03 -18.38 -6.06
CA ILE A 15 7.03 -17.89 -7.00
C ILE A 15 6.62 -16.54 -6.45
N ALA A 16 7.09 -15.47 -7.09
CA ALA A 16 6.62 -14.12 -6.85
C ALA A 16 5.12 -14.14 -7.20
N VAL A 17 4.29 -14.24 -6.16
CA VAL A 17 2.84 -14.10 -6.29
C VAL A 17 2.62 -12.72 -6.92
N PRO A 18 2.04 -12.62 -8.13
CA PRO A 18 1.71 -11.32 -8.68
C PRO A 18 0.75 -10.66 -7.68
N PRO A 19 0.96 -9.38 -7.31
CA PRO A 19 0.11 -8.71 -6.35
C PRO A 19 -1.33 -8.85 -6.82
N THR A 20 -2.16 -9.49 -5.99
CA THR A 20 -3.57 -9.67 -6.31
C THR A 20 -4.20 -8.29 -6.40
N HIS A 21 -4.93 -8.06 -7.49
CA HIS A 21 -5.48 -6.76 -7.89
C HIS A 21 -6.39 -6.09 -6.82
N ASP A 22 -6.75 -6.83 -5.76
CA ASP A 22 -7.54 -6.37 -4.62
C ASP A 22 -6.73 -5.55 -3.60
N GLU A 23 -5.40 -5.68 -3.53
CA GLU A 23 -4.55 -4.86 -2.66
C GLU A 23 -4.43 -3.40 -3.15
N GLU A 24 -4.85 -3.13 -4.38
CA GLU A 24 -4.85 -1.79 -4.96
C GLU A 24 -6.20 -1.08 -4.82
N ARG A 25 -7.21 -1.76 -4.29
CA ARG A 25 -8.56 -1.23 -4.23
C ARG A 25 -8.65 -0.18 -3.10
N PRO A 26 -8.92 1.11 -3.42
CA PRO A 26 -8.95 2.15 -2.41
C PRO A 26 -10.07 1.91 -1.39
N PRO A 27 -9.83 2.31 -0.12
CA PRO A 27 -10.81 2.11 0.92
C PRO A 27 -12.09 2.93 0.62
N PRO A 28 -13.26 2.44 1.06
CA PRO A 28 -14.50 3.19 0.94
C PRO A 28 -14.41 4.46 1.79
N SER A 29 -15.05 5.53 1.34
CA SER A 29 -15.26 6.71 2.18
C SER A 29 -16.23 6.33 3.32
N PRO A 30 -15.96 6.77 4.56
CA PRO A 30 -16.83 6.47 5.69
C PRO A 30 -18.20 7.18 5.63
N SER A 31 -18.33 8.28 4.90
CA SER A 31 -19.57 9.07 4.88
C SER A 31 -20.50 8.77 3.69
N ARG A 32 -19.98 8.14 2.62
CA ARG A 32 -20.73 7.84 1.40
C ARG A 32 -20.19 6.57 0.74
N ASP A 33 -21.06 5.88 0.00
CA ASP A 33 -20.78 4.65 -0.75
C ASP A 33 -19.82 4.85 -1.97
N ARG A 34 -18.93 5.85 -1.89
CA ARG A 34 -17.93 6.19 -2.90
C ARG A 34 -16.53 5.95 -2.34
N ARG A 35 -15.62 5.50 -3.19
CA ARG A 35 -14.22 5.25 -2.82
C ARG A 35 -13.41 6.54 -2.83
N LEU A 36 -12.31 6.55 -2.08
CA LEU A 36 -11.29 7.59 -2.24
C LEU A 36 -10.66 7.49 -3.64
N VAL A 37 -10.24 8.62 -4.18
CA VAL A 37 -9.49 8.74 -5.44
C VAL A 37 -8.13 9.39 -5.18
N ILE A 38 -7.14 9.13 -6.03
CA ILE A 38 -5.82 9.77 -5.90
C ILE A 38 -5.97 11.26 -6.19
N LEU A 39 -5.58 12.10 -5.25
CA LEU A 39 -5.51 13.55 -5.40
C LEU A 39 -4.10 14.00 -5.79
N ALA A 40 -3.08 13.44 -5.13
CA ALA A 40 -1.68 13.78 -5.40
C ALA A 40 -0.75 12.57 -5.22
N THR A 41 0.36 12.56 -5.93
CA THR A 41 1.46 11.60 -5.74
C THR A 41 2.76 12.39 -5.62
N HIS A 42 3.58 12.08 -4.61
CA HIS A 42 4.91 12.65 -4.46
C HIS A 42 5.93 11.61 -3.99
N TRP A 43 7.19 11.90 -4.25
CA TRP A 43 8.32 11.14 -3.73
C TRP A 43 8.74 11.71 -2.38
N ALA A 44 8.97 10.81 -1.42
CA ALA A 44 9.50 11.14 -0.10
C ALA A 44 10.65 10.16 0.22
N HIS A 45 11.25 10.33 1.38
CA HIS A 45 12.23 9.37 1.92
C HIS A 45 11.70 8.80 3.24
N ASP A 46 12.03 7.55 3.54
CA ASP A 46 11.77 7.00 4.87
C ASP A 46 12.85 7.41 5.87
N GLU A 47 12.70 6.96 7.12
CA GLU A 47 13.67 7.18 8.20
C GLU A 47 15.08 6.64 7.87
N ALA A 48 15.19 5.66 6.96
CA ALA A 48 16.45 5.10 6.49
C ALA A 48 16.98 5.82 5.23
N GLY A 49 16.34 6.90 4.80
CA GLY A 49 16.72 7.66 3.60
C GLY A 49 16.40 6.98 2.28
N LYS A 50 15.61 5.89 2.27
CA LYS A 50 15.22 5.21 1.03
C LYS A 50 14.05 5.94 0.37
N PRO A 51 14.06 6.08 -0.97
CA PRO A 51 12.96 6.71 -1.67
C PRO A 51 11.68 5.89 -1.50
N LEU A 52 10.58 6.57 -1.21
CA LEU A 52 9.26 5.98 -1.12
C LEU A 52 8.25 6.83 -1.87
N ARG A 53 7.25 6.17 -2.46
CA ARG A 53 6.11 6.83 -3.07
C ARG A 53 5.04 7.07 -2.00
N ARG A 54 4.63 8.32 -1.83
CA ARG A 54 3.50 8.71 -0.99
C ARG A 54 2.39 9.26 -1.88
N GLN A 55 1.17 8.81 -1.64
CA GLN A 55 -0.01 9.25 -2.39
C GLN A 55 -1.03 9.84 -1.42
N LEU A 56 -1.58 11.01 -1.73
CA LEU A 56 -2.75 11.55 -1.06
C LEU A 56 -3.99 11.07 -1.80
N TRP A 57 -4.93 10.50 -1.06
CA TRP A 57 -6.22 10.05 -1.54
C TRP A 57 -7.32 10.85 -0.85
N ALA A 58 -8.35 11.22 -1.59
CA ALA A 58 -9.45 12.03 -1.08
C ALA A 58 -10.78 11.54 -1.65
N CYS A 59 -11.87 11.77 -0.93
CA CYS A 59 -13.19 11.60 -1.52
C CYS A 59 -13.44 12.74 -2.54
N PRO A 60 -14.20 12.49 -3.63
CA PRO A 60 -14.46 13.53 -4.64
C PRO A 60 -15.15 14.79 -4.12
N ARG A 61 -15.79 14.73 -2.95
CA ARG A 61 -16.46 15.89 -2.32
C ARG A 61 -15.60 16.58 -1.24
N GLY A 62 -14.35 16.17 -1.05
CA GLY A 62 -13.41 16.86 -0.16
C GLY A 62 -13.61 16.72 1.35
N HIS A 63 -14.50 15.84 1.83
CA HIS A 63 -14.80 15.64 3.27
C HIS A 63 -13.98 14.52 3.95
N ALA A 64 -13.13 13.80 3.22
CA ALA A 64 -12.36 12.67 3.75
C ALA A 64 -11.07 12.46 2.97
N THR A 65 -9.98 12.17 3.68
CA THR A 65 -8.65 11.95 3.09
C THR A 65 -7.90 10.80 3.76
N ALA A 66 -6.98 10.19 3.03
CA ALA A 66 -6.01 9.24 3.57
C ALA A 66 -4.72 9.32 2.77
N CYS A 67 -3.59 8.97 3.37
CA CYS A 67 -2.33 8.79 2.65
C CYS A 67 -2.10 7.31 2.35
N ARG A 68 -1.49 6.98 1.22
CA ARG A 68 -0.94 5.66 0.93
C ARG A 68 0.58 5.74 0.90
N VAL A 69 1.25 4.95 1.72
CA VAL A 69 2.71 4.87 1.84
C VAL A 69 3.10 3.41 1.92
N ARG A 70 4.10 2.98 1.15
CA ARG A 70 4.57 1.57 1.12
C ARG A 70 3.43 0.57 0.90
N GLY A 71 2.48 0.91 0.02
CA GLY A 71 1.31 0.09 -0.29
C GLY A 71 0.18 0.17 0.74
N MET A 72 0.42 0.68 1.95
CA MET A 72 -0.55 0.74 3.05
C MET A 72 -1.25 2.09 3.12
N PHE A 73 -2.54 2.09 3.43
CA PHE A 73 -3.30 3.31 3.72
C PHE A 73 -3.16 3.70 5.19
N THR A 74 -3.01 4.99 5.46
CA THR A 74 -3.21 5.56 6.79
C THR A 74 -4.69 5.53 7.15
N THR A 75 -5.00 5.81 8.41
CA THR A 75 -6.35 6.10 8.86
C THR A 75 -7.00 7.14 7.95
N ILE A 76 -8.28 6.93 7.64
CA ILE A 76 -9.08 7.94 6.93
C ILE A 76 -9.42 9.04 7.93
N GLU A 77 -9.02 10.26 7.59
CA GLU A 77 -9.34 11.46 8.32
C GLU A 77 -10.57 12.11 7.68
N LEU A 78 -11.54 12.50 8.51
CA LEU A 78 -12.66 13.33 8.09
C LEU A 78 -12.22 14.79 8.15
N LEU A 79 -12.53 15.54 7.10
CA LEU A 79 -12.29 16.97 7.04
C LEU A 79 -13.59 17.69 7.39
N ASP A 80 -13.49 18.71 8.23
CA ASP A 80 -14.63 19.56 8.56
C ASP A 80 -15.13 20.29 7.31
N ASP A 81 -16.44 20.47 7.19
CA ASP A 81 -17.01 21.32 6.15
C ASP A 81 -16.50 22.75 6.38
N VAL A 82 -15.82 23.29 5.37
CA VAL A 82 -15.43 24.70 5.35
C VAL A 82 -16.72 25.51 5.17
N SER A 83 -17.31 25.92 6.28
CA SER A 83 -18.48 26.81 6.36
C SER A 83 -18.11 28.25 6.05
#